data_AF-A0A1Y4QS47-F1
#
_entry.id   AF-A0A1Y4QS47-F1
#
_cell.length_a   1.000
_cell.length_b   1.000
_cell.length_c   1.000
_cell.angle_alpha   90.00
_cell.angle_beta   90.00
_cell.angle_gamma   90.00
#
_symmetry.space_group_name_H-M   'P 1'
#
loop_
_entity.id
_entity.type
_entity.pdbx_description
1 polymer ?
#
loop_
_entity_poly.entity_id
_entity_poly.type
_entity_poly.pdbx_seq_one_letter_code
_entity_poly.pdbx_strand_id
1 'polypeptide(L)' 'MNDQIRYYLRYNPKWYLILSRYPKEYSRLVQEYKDGKNKAFIDKIEQVSMLINMIEMMM' A
#
# COMPACT_ATOMS: atom_id res chain seq x y z
N MET A 1 -2.69 11.70 -14.57
CA MET A 1 -1.73 11.39 -13.48
C MET A 1 -2.54 10.79 -12.34
N ASN A 2 -2.14 9.63 -11.80
CA ASN A 2 -2.98 8.81 -10.93
C ASN A 2 -3.22 9.49 -9.56
N ASP A 3 -4.46 9.83 -9.21
CA ASP A 3 -4.78 10.63 -8.01
C ASP A 3 -4.42 9.92 -6.69
N GLN A 4 -4.47 8.59 -6.68
CA GLN A 4 -4.05 7.78 -5.54
C GLN A 4 -2.56 7.94 -5.23
N ILE A 5 -1.74 8.04 -6.28
CA ILE A 5 -0.29 8.23 -6.14
C ILE A 5 0.01 9.65 -5.68
N ARG A 6 -0.75 10.66 -6.14
CA ARG A 6 -0.64 12.04 -5.64
C ARG A 6 -0.96 12.14 -4.16
N TYR A 7 -2.00 11.44 -3.72
CA TYR A 7 -2.35 11.35 -2.30
C TYR A 7 -1.22 10.67 -1.52
N TYR A 8 -0.74 9.51 -1.98
CA TYR A 8 0.37 8.80 -1.35
C TYR A 8 1.63 9.66 -1.22
N LEU A 9 1.97 10.43 -2.27
CA LEU A 9 3.06 11.40 -2.26
C LEU A 9 2.90 12.42 -1.12
N ARG A 10 1.69 12.96 -0.90
CA ARG A 10 1.41 13.93 0.17
C ARG A 10 1.77 13.40 1.57
N TYR A 11 1.60 12.11 1.83
CA TYR A 11 1.92 11.49 3.12
C TYR A 11 3.35 10.97 3.21
N ASN A 12 4.11 11.01 2.11
CA ASN A 12 5.48 10.50 2.05
C ASN A 12 6.46 11.60 1.61
N PRO A 13 6.84 12.54 2.51
CA PRO A 13 7.69 13.68 2.18
C PRO A 13 9.06 13.30 1.62
N LYS A 14 9.59 12.13 2.00
CA LYS A 14 10.82 11.55 1.45
C LYS A 14 10.80 11.48 -0.07
N TRP A 15 9.66 11.12 -0.65
CA TRP A 15 9.52 10.97 -2.09
C TRP A 15 9.54 12.31 -2.85
N TYR A 16 9.15 13.42 -2.23
CA TYR A 16 9.33 14.75 -2.83
C TYR A 16 10.82 15.11 -2.98
N LEU A 17 11.64 14.80 -1.97
CA LEU A 17 13.08 15.02 -2.03
C LEU A 17 13.76 14.12 -3.07
N ILE A 18 13.36 12.86 -3.15
CA ILE A 18 13.92 11.91 -4.11
C ILE A 18 13.53 12.32 -5.54
N LEU A 19 12.25 12.61 -5.79
CA LEU A 19 11.78 12.93 -7.13
C LEU A 19 12.23 14.30 -7.63
N SER A 20 12.52 15.25 -6.74
CA SER A 20 13.10 16.54 -7.13
C SER A 20 14.53 16.40 -7.68
N ARG A 21 15.29 15.39 -7.22
CA ARG A 21 16.67 15.13 -7.65
C ARG A 21 16.76 14.02 -8.71
N TYR A 22 15.88 13.04 -8.62
CA TYR A 22 15.87 11.82 -9.42
C TYR A 22 14.45 11.53 -9.93
N PRO A 23 13.97 12.25 -10.95
CA PRO A 23 12.62 12.04 -11.49
C PRO A 23 12.42 10.63 -12.08
N LYS A 24 13.51 9.92 -12.43
CA LYS A 24 13.49 8.53 -12.90
C LYS A 24 13.02 7.53 -11.83
N GLU A 25 13.12 7.87 -10.55
CA GLU A 25 12.67 7.02 -9.43
C GLU A 25 11.15 6.99 -9.29
N TYR A 26 10.40 7.69 -10.15
CA TYR A 26 8.93 7.65 -10.12
C TYR A 26 8.37 6.24 -10.29
N SER A 27 9.00 5.40 -11.11
CA SER A 27 8.62 3.98 -11.28
C SER A 27 8.72 3.21 -9.95
N ARG A 28 9.78 3.47 -9.18
CA ARG A 28 10.02 2.87 -7.87
C ARG A 28 8.99 3.33 -6.84
N LEU A 29 8.61 4.61 -6.85
CA LEU A 29 7.51 5.12 -6.02
C LEU A 29 6.20 4.38 -6.31
N VAL A 30 5.89 4.17 -7.59
CA VAL A 30 4.68 3.46 -8.02
C VAL A 30 4.71 2.00 -7.57
N GLN A 31 5.87 1.35 -7.61
CA GLN A 31 6.04 -0.01 -7.08
C GLN A 31 5.84 -0.05 -5.57
N GLU A 32 6.49 0.83 -4.81
CA GLU A 32 6.34 0.91 -3.34
C GLU A 32 4.87 1.12 -2.93
N TYR A 33 4.15 1.98 -3.65
CA TYR A 33 2.71 2.18 -3.43
C TYR A 33 1.89 0.90 -3.68
N LYS A 34 2.18 0.17 -4.78
CA LYS A 34 1.48 -1.07 -5.13
C LYS A 34 1.78 -2.18 -4.12
N ASP A 35 3.03 -2.31 -3.70
CA ASP A 35 3.47 -3.34 -2.76
C ASP A 35 2.82 -3.11 -1.38
N GLY A 36 2.79 -1.86 -0.91
CA GLY A 36 2.09 -1.51 0.33
C GLY A 36 0.59 -1.80 0.26
N LYS A 37 -0.04 -1.54 -0.89
CA LYS A 37 -1.48 -1.82 -1.10
C LYS A 37 -1.78 -3.31 -1.16
N ASN A 38 -0.91 -4.09 -1.83
CA ASN A 38 -1.02 -5.54 -1.90
C ASN A 38 -0.86 -6.17 -0.51
N LYS A 39 0.11 -5.71 0.28
CA LYS A 39 0.27 -6.17 1.67
C LYS A 39 -0.97 -5.87 2.51
N ALA A 40 -1.47 -4.64 2.47
CA ALA A 40 -2.68 -4.26 3.21
C ALA A 40 -3.92 -5.05 2.77
N PHE A 41 -3.96 -5.53 1.53
CA PHE A 41 -5.02 -6.39 1.03
C PHE A 41 -4.88 -7.84 1.54
N ILE A 42 -3.67 -8.40 1.53
CA ILE A 42 -3.38 -9.72 2.09
C ILE A 42 -3.72 -9.73 3.60
N ASP A 43 -3.28 -8.72 4.35
CA ASP A 43 -3.56 -8.60 5.78
C ASP A 43 -5.08 -8.60 6.06
N LYS A 44 -5.88 -7.97 5.18
CA LYS A 44 -7.35 -7.97 5.29
C LYS A 44 -7.94 -9.35 5.01
N ILE A 45 -7.41 -10.10 4.05
CA ILE A 45 -7.86 -11.46 3.78
C ILE A 45 -7.56 -12.34 4.99
N GLU A 46 -6.36 -12.25 5.56
CA GLU A 46 -6.00 -13.00 6.76
C GLU A 46 -6.92 -12.69 7.94
N GLN A 47 -7.26 -11.41 8.16
CA GLN A 47 -8.23 -11.02 9.20
C GLN A 47 -9.61 -11.65 8.98
N VAL A 48 -10.10 -11.67 7.74
CA VAL A 48 -11.38 -12.30 7.41
C VAL A 48 -11.31 -13.82 7.63
N SER A 49 -10.22 -14.47 7.21
CA SER A 49 -10.00 -15.90 7.47
C SER A 49 -9.95 -16.22 8.97
N MET A 50 -9.32 -15.38 9.79
CA MET A 50 -9.33 -15.55 11.25
C MET A 50 -10.74 -15.44 11.83
N LEU A 51 -11.53 -14.47 11.38
CA LEU A 51 -12.92 -14.31 11.83
C LEU A 51 -13.80 -15.51 11.46
N ILE A 52 -13.64 -16.04 10.24
CA ILE A 52 -14.35 -17.25 9.79
C ILE A 52 -13.98 -18.44 10.68
N ASN A 53 -12.69 -18.67 10.92
CA ASN A 53 -12.22 -19.76 11.77
C ASN A 53 -12.76 -19.66 13.22
N MET A 54 -12.88 -18.44 13.77
CA MET A 54 -13.47 -18.24 15.10
C MET A 54 -14.96 -18.58 15.13
N ILE A 55 -15.71 -18.23 14.08
CA ILE A 55 -17.14 -18.58 13.97
C ILE A 55 -17.31 -20.10 13.83
N GLU A 56 -16.47 -20.75 13.03
CA GLU A 56 -16.48 -22.21 12.86
C GLU A 56 -16.23 -22.96 14.17
N MET A 57 -15.38 -22.43 15.07
CA MET A 57 -15.15 -23.03 16.39
C MET A 57 -16.28 -22.80 17.40
N MET A 58 -17.22 -21.88 17.12
CA MET A 58 -18.36 -21.57 17.99
C MET A 58 -19.66 -22.30 17.59
N MET A 59 -19.68 -23.00 16.44
CA MET A 59 -20.78 -23.86 15.99
C MET A 59 -20.50 -25.33 16.31
#